data_AF-A0A7L8V1X2-F1
#
_entry.id   AF-A0A7L8V1X2-F1
#
_cell.length_a   1.000
_cell.length_b   1.000
_cell.length_c   1.000
_cell.angle_alpha   90.00
_cell.angle_beta   90.00
_cell.angle_gamma   90.00
#
_symmetry.space_group_name_H-M   'P 1'
#
loop_
_entity.id
_entity.type
_entity.pdbx_description
1 polymer ?
#
loop_
_entity_poly.entity_id
_entity_poly.type
_entity_poly.pdbx_seq_one_letter_code
_entity_poly.pdbx_strand_id
1 'polypeptide(L)'
;MFVCGYHFPASMGNDVSFDKVVEKVTEGAGDLSGISGVVVTGETPKGEIVESFTVAPGTFMFTALVDYYKKSDVPEKDGFKMIYYTNKYQISEVSKTIDGDVTKPFCRKFDDMNLYRIKVA
;
A
#
# COMPACT_ATOMS: atom_id res chain seq x y z
N MET A 1 12.02 -0.06 14.02
CA MET A 1 11.13 0.84 13.26
C MET A 1 10.16 0.01 12.45
N PHE A 2 8.93 0.47 12.21
CA PHE A 2 7.94 -0.27 11.41
C PHE A 2 7.66 0.46 10.09
N VAL A 3 7.87 -0.19 8.95
CA VAL A 3 7.63 0.40 7.62
C VAL A 3 6.91 -0.61 6.74
N CYS A 4 5.78 -0.21 6.14
CA CYS A 4 4.98 -1.03 5.22
C CYS A 4 4.65 -2.43 5.77
N GLY A 5 4.38 -2.57 7.07
CA GLY A 5 4.06 -3.89 7.65
C GLY A 5 5.25 -4.64 8.28
N TYR A 6 6.49 -4.15 8.10
CA TYR A 6 7.70 -4.85 8.53
C TYR A 6 8.43 -4.16 9.67
N HIS A 7 8.95 -4.98 10.58
CA HIS A 7 9.83 -4.53 11.64
C HIS A 7 11.30 -4.52 11.18
N PHE A 8 11.91 -3.34 11.23
CA PHE A 8 13.34 -3.13 10.99
C PHE A 8 14.11 -2.98 12.31
N PRO A 9 15.36 -3.50 12.38
CA PRO A 9 16.18 -3.44 13.59
C PRO A 9 16.33 -2.02 14.15
N ALA A 10 16.33 -1.89 15.47
CA ALA A 10 16.49 -0.59 16.14
C ALA A 10 17.84 0.08 15.81
N SER A 11 18.88 -0.71 15.49
CA SER A 11 20.19 -0.22 15.07
C SER A 11 20.17 0.56 13.75
N MET A 12 19.12 0.42 12.92
CA MET A 12 18.94 1.22 11.72
C MET A 12 18.27 2.58 11.99
N GLY A 13 17.77 2.81 13.21
CA GLY A 13 17.15 4.07 13.61
C GLY A 13 16.06 4.54 12.64
N ASN A 14 16.15 5.80 12.23
CA ASN A 14 15.29 6.41 11.22
C ASN A 14 15.86 6.32 9.80
N ASP A 15 17.04 5.69 9.63
CA ASP A 15 17.79 5.66 8.38
C ASP A 15 17.57 4.33 7.62
N VAL A 16 16.36 3.77 7.70
CA VAL A 16 15.98 2.59 6.93
C VAL A 16 15.89 2.99 5.46
N SER A 17 16.82 2.49 4.64
CA SER A 17 16.81 2.78 3.19
C SER A 17 15.58 2.18 2.51
N PHE A 18 15.05 2.89 1.52
CA PHE A 18 13.91 2.41 0.75
C PHE A 18 14.23 1.12 -0.01
N ASP A 19 15.46 0.91 -0.45
CA ASP A 19 15.88 -0.36 -1.08
C ASP A 19 15.59 -1.58 -0.17
N LYS A 20 15.87 -1.48 1.13
CA LYS A 20 15.58 -2.56 2.10
C LYS A 20 14.09 -2.76 2.31
N VAL A 21 13.30 -1.69 2.23
CA VAL A 21 11.85 -1.76 2.30
C VAL A 21 11.30 -2.47 1.06
N VAL A 22 11.77 -2.08 -0.12
CA VAL A 22 11.42 -2.69 -1.40
C VAL A 22 11.74 -4.17 -1.39
N GLU A 23 12.94 -4.56 -0.93
CA GLU A 23 13.35 -5.97 -0.80
C GLU A 23 12.36 -6.73 0.09
N LYS A 24 12.11 -6.28 1.32
CA LYS A 24 11.21 -6.96 2.28
C LYS A 24 9.79 -7.08 1.78
N VAL A 25 9.26 -6.01 1.19
CA VAL A 25 7.90 -5.98 0.64
C VAL A 25 7.79 -6.91 -0.57
N THR A 26 8.79 -6.93 -1.46
CA THR A 26 8.79 -7.79 -2.66
C THR A 26 8.92 -9.26 -2.29
N GLU A 27 9.86 -9.62 -1.41
CA GLU A 27 9.96 -10.97 -0.82
C GLU A 27 8.63 -11.38 -0.20
N GLY A 28 8.05 -10.44 0.55
CA GLY A 28 6.83 -10.66 1.27
C GLY A 28 5.60 -10.88 0.40
N ALA A 29 5.48 -10.12 -0.69
CA ALA A 29 4.36 -10.19 -1.60
C ALA A 29 4.31 -11.54 -2.32
N GLY A 30 5.48 -12.18 -2.49
CA GLY A 30 5.63 -13.47 -3.13
C GLY A 30 5.26 -13.43 -4.60
N ASP A 31 4.62 -14.49 -5.09
CA ASP A 31 4.14 -14.52 -6.47
C ASP A 31 2.97 -13.55 -6.69
N LEU A 32 3.11 -12.73 -7.72
CA LEU A 32 2.14 -11.74 -8.19
C LEU A 32 1.54 -12.12 -9.54
N SER A 33 1.92 -13.27 -10.10
CA SER A 33 1.36 -13.78 -11.34
C SER A 33 -0.15 -13.94 -11.22
N GLY A 34 -0.89 -13.54 -12.27
CA GLY A 34 -2.34 -13.59 -12.28
C GLY A 34 -3.06 -12.44 -11.57
N ILE A 35 -2.36 -11.56 -10.86
CA ILE A 35 -2.95 -10.34 -10.29
C ILE A 35 -2.93 -9.24 -11.34
N SER A 36 -4.10 -8.79 -11.75
CA SER A 36 -4.30 -7.81 -12.82
C SER A 36 -4.30 -6.37 -12.32
N GLY A 37 -4.56 -6.16 -11.03
CA GLY A 37 -4.56 -4.84 -10.42
C GLY A 37 -5.01 -4.86 -8.96
N VAL A 38 -4.85 -3.72 -8.30
CA VAL A 38 -5.46 -3.46 -6.99
C VAL A 38 -6.50 -2.38 -7.15
N VAL A 39 -7.76 -2.70 -6.87
CA VAL A 39 -8.85 -1.71 -6.80
C VAL A 39 -8.77 -1.03 -5.45
N VAL A 40 -8.75 0.30 -5.46
CA VAL A 40 -8.68 1.15 -4.29
C VAL A 40 -9.93 2.01 -4.25
N THR A 41 -10.64 2.02 -3.13
CA THR A 41 -11.87 2.78 -2.94
C THR A 41 -11.72 3.69 -1.72
N GLY A 42 -11.88 4.99 -1.94
CA GLY A 42 -11.89 6.01 -0.90
C GLY A 42 -13.30 6.21 -0.35
N GLU A 43 -13.42 6.23 0.98
CA GLU A 43 -14.68 6.36 1.70
C GLU A 43 -14.60 7.49 2.73
N THR A 44 -15.72 8.20 2.93
CA THR A 44 -15.88 9.07 4.09
C THR A 44 -16.02 8.24 5.38
N PRO A 45 -15.89 8.84 6.57
CA PRO A 45 -16.18 8.15 7.83
C PRO A 45 -17.60 7.58 7.94
N LYS A 46 -18.54 8.05 7.10
CA LYS A 46 -19.92 7.55 7.01
C LYS A 46 -20.08 6.37 6.04
N GLY A 47 -19.00 5.96 5.37
CA GLY A 47 -18.99 4.85 4.40
C GLY A 47 -19.46 5.24 2.99
N GLU A 48 -19.57 6.54 2.70
CA GLU A 48 -19.89 7.01 1.34
C GLU A 48 -18.64 6.94 0.48
N ILE A 49 -18.73 6.26 -0.66
CA ILE A 49 -17.63 6.18 -1.63
C ILE A 49 -17.46 7.55 -2.28
N VAL A 50 -16.27 8.12 -2.15
CA VAL A 50 -15.89 9.42 -2.74
C VAL A 50 -15.00 9.26 -3.96
N GLU A 51 -14.28 8.15 -4.07
CA GLU A 51 -13.45 7.86 -5.23
C GLU A 51 -13.15 6.37 -5.38
N SER A 52 -12.82 5.95 -6.60
CA SER A 52 -12.29 4.63 -6.88
C SER A 52 -11.28 4.70 -8.01
N PHE A 53 -10.17 3.98 -7.86
CA PHE A 53 -9.12 3.89 -8.86
C PHE A 53 -8.43 2.52 -8.81
N THR A 54 -7.68 2.20 -9.87
CA THR A 54 -6.94 0.94 -9.95
C THR A 54 -5.44 1.23 -10.03
N VAL A 55 -4.68 0.57 -9.17
CA VAL A 55 -3.21 0.55 -9.24
C VAL A 55 -2.81 -0.66 -10.08
N ALA A 56 -2.18 -0.40 -11.22
CA ALA A 56 -1.74 -1.44 -12.15
C ALA A 56 -0.43 -2.12 -11.69
N PRO A 57 -0.17 -3.36 -12.11
CA PRO A 57 1.08 -4.06 -11.86
C PRO A 57 2.31 -3.27 -12.35
N GLY A 58 3.47 -3.56 -11.74
CA GLY A 58 4.76 -2.99 -12.16
C GLY A 58 5.25 -1.79 -11.35
N THR A 59 4.57 -1.43 -10.26
CA THR A 59 4.98 -0.38 -9.31
C THR A 59 5.23 -0.97 -7.93
N PHE A 60 6.08 -0.33 -7.13
CA PHE A 60 6.22 -0.64 -5.71
C PHE A 60 4.87 -0.48 -4.99
N MET A 61 4.11 0.57 -5.30
CA MET A 61 2.77 0.77 -4.72
C MET A 61 1.88 -0.47 -4.92
N PHE A 62 1.83 -1.03 -6.13
CA PHE A 62 1.08 -2.25 -6.41
C PHE A 62 1.55 -3.41 -5.54
N THR A 63 2.86 -3.69 -5.53
CA THR A 63 3.45 -4.79 -4.76
C THR A 63 3.14 -4.63 -3.27
N ALA A 64 3.28 -3.43 -2.73
CA ALA A 64 3.03 -3.14 -1.31
C ALA A 64 1.56 -3.29 -0.92
N LEU A 65 0.63 -2.90 -1.81
CA LEU A 65 -0.81 -3.08 -1.57
C LEU A 65 -1.22 -4.55 -1.62
N VAL A 66 -0.65 -5.34 -2.54
CA VAL A 66 -0.88 -6.79 -2.59
C VAL A 66 -0.31 -7.47 -1.35
N ASP A 67 0.93 -7.13 -0.96
CA ASP A 67 1.56 -7.64 0.25
C ASP A 67 0.72 -7.33 1.50
N TYR A 68 0.28 -6.07 1.63
CA TYR A 68 -0.61 -5.63 2.70
C TYR A 68 -1.90 -6.46 2.70
N TYR A 69 -2.58 -6.61 1.55
CA TYR A 69 -3.82 -7.36 1.48
C TYR A 69 -3.67 -8.81 1.95
N LYS A 70 -2.57 -9.47 1.57
CA LYS A 70 -2.28 -10.86 1.94
C LYS A 70 -1.99 -11.01 3.44
N LYS A 71 -1.38 -10.01 4.09
CA LYS A 71 -0.86 -10.13 5.46
C LYS A 71 -1.64 -9.40 6.53
N SER A 72 -2.38 -8.35 6.17
CA SER A 72 -3.12 -7.56 7.14
C SER A 72 -4.16 -8.42 7.84
N ASP A 73 -4.24 -8.26 9.16
CA ASP A 73 -5.24 -8.85 10.04
C ASP A 73 -6.63 -8.20 9.92
N VAL A 74 -6.72 -7.10 9.17
CA VAL A 74 -7.98 -6.41 8.87
C VAL A 74 -8.97 -7.39 8.25
N PRO A 75 -10.16 -7.58 8.86
CA PRO A 75 -11.18 -8.46 8.32
C PRO A 75 -11.59 -8.04 6.91
N GLU A 76 -11.65 -9.02 6.02
CA GLU A 76 -12.17 -8.82 4.68
C GLU A 76 -13.69 -8.65 4.72
N LYS A 77 -14.18 -7.68 3.96
CA LYS A 77 -15.62 -7.48 3.71
C LYS A 77 -15.83 -7.29 2.22
N ASP A 78 -16.61 -8.18 1.60
CA ASP A 78 -16.94 -8.14 0.17
C ASP A 78 -15.70 -8.15 -0.77
N GLY A 79 -14.62 -8.81 -0.37
CA GLY A 79 -13.34 -8.80 -1.10
C GLY A 79 -12.47 -7.58 -0.84
N PHE A 80 -12.85 -6.70 0.09
CA PHE A 80 -12.12 -5.49 0.43
C PHE A 80 -11.56 -5.53 1.85
N LYS A 81 -10.34 -5.02 2.02
CA LYS A 81 -9.72 -4.76 3.33
C LYS A 81 -9.41 -3.28 3.49
N MET A 82 -9.69 -2.73 4.67
CA MET A 82 -9.29 -1.35 5.01
C MET A 82 -7.76 -1.28 5.11
N ILE A 83 -7.16 -0.23 4.56
CA ILE A 83 -5.74 0.06 4.74
C ILE A 83 -5.57 0.87 6.03
N TYR A 84 -4.69 0.42 6.93
CA TYR A 84 -4.27 1.23 8.07
C TYR A 84 -3.67 2.53 7.59
N TYR A 85 -4.06 3.63 8.23
CA TYR A 85 -3.60 4.97 7.88
C TYR A 85 -2.07 5.03 7.78
N THR A 86 -1.35 4.52 8.78
CA THR A 86 0.12 4.45 8.78
C THR A 86 0.69 3.72 7.56
N ASN A 87 0.14 2.56 7.18
CA ASN A 87 0.58 1.82 6.00
C ASN A 87 0.31 2.62 4.71
N LYS A 88 -0.85 3.28 4.60
CA LYS A 88 -1.18 4.13 3.44
C LYS A 88 -0.12 5.22 3.22
N TYR A 89 0.27 5.95 4.27
CA TYR A 89 1.32 6.97 4.19
C TYR A 89 2.69 6.38 3.88
N GLN A 90 3.08 5.29 4.54
CA GLN A 90 4.38 4.66 4.32
C GLN A 90 4.53 4.17 2.88
N ILE A 91 3.47 3.57 2.32
CA ILE A 91 3.45 3.17 0.91
C ILE A 91 3.58 4.40 0.01
N SER A 92 2.84 5.48 0.28
CA SER A 92 2.93 6.75 -0.45
C SER A 92 4.36 7.31 -0.48
N GLU A 93 5.01 7.42 0.69
CA GLU A 93 6.36 7.99 0.82
C GLU A 93 7.42 7.21 0.05
N VAL A 94 7.40 5.88 0.16
CA VAL A 94 8.34 5.04 -0.59
C VAL A 94 8.04 5.12 -2.10
N SER A 95 6.76 5.06 -2.49
CA SER A 95 6.35 5.11 -3.89
C SER A 95 6.75 6.42 -4.58
N LYS A 96 6.68 7.57 -3.88
CA LYS A 96 7.13 8.87 -4.42
C LYS A 96 8.58 8.83 -4.91
N THR A 97 9.42 8.04 -4.24
CA THR A 97 10.84 7.91 -4.57
C THR A 97 11.10 6.79 -5.58
N ILE A 98 10.45 5.64 -5.40
CA ILE A 98 10.71 4.43 -6.20
C ILE A 98 9.96 4.45 -7.54
N ASP A 99 8.69 4.82 -7.53
CA ASP A 99 7.82 4.77 -8.71
C ASP A 99 7.76 6.12 -9.47
N GLY A 100 8.18 7.20 -8.81
CA GLY A 100 8.23 8.54 -9.40
C GLY A 100 6.87 9.05 -9.87
N ASP A 101 6.81 9.57 -11.10
CA ASP A 101 5.60 10.21 -11.62
C ASP A 101 4.44 9.22 -11.89
N VAL A 102 4.72 7.92 -12.04
CA VAL A 102 3.72 6.90 -12.38
C VAL A 102 2.64 6.78 -11.29
N THR A 103 3.04 6.83 -10.02
CA THR A 103 2.11 6.69 -8.88
C THR A 103 1.79 8.02 -8.19
N LYS A 104 2.38 9.12 -8.64
CA LYS A 104 2.18 10.46 -8.06
C LYS A 104 0.71 10.87 -7.88
N PRO A 105 -0.22 10.59 -8.81
CA PRO A 105 -1.64 10.87 -8.59
C PRO A 105 -2.23 10.08 -7.42
N PHE A 106 -1.80 8.84 -7.21
CA PHE A 106 -2.24 7.97 -6.13
C PHE A 106 -1.58 8.35 -4.79
N CYS A 107 -0.30 8.73 -4.80
CA CYS A 107 0.38 9.24 -3.61
C CYS A 107 -0.35 10.45 -3.00
N ARG A 108 -0.78 11.40 -3.85
CA ARG A 108 -1.56 12.56 -3.38
C ARG A 108 -2.88 12.18 -2.69
N LYS A 109 -3.53 11.11 -3.16
CA LYS A 109 -4.73 10.53 -2.57
C LYS A 109 -4.40 9.83 -1.25
N PHE A 110 -3.29 9.11 -1.21
CA PHE A 110 -2.83 8.45 0.01
C PHE A 110 -2.37 9.44 1.09
N ASP A 111 -2.01 10.66 0.72
CA ASP A 111 -1.64 11.72 1.66
C ASP A 111 -2.86 12.42 2.30
N ASP A 112 -4.09 12.12 1.88
CA ASP A 112 -5.32 12.74 2.42
C ASP A 112 -5.83 12.09 3.72
N MET A 113 -6.91 12.64 4.27
CA MET A 113 -7.58 12.12 5.48
C MET A 113 -8.67 11.07 5.20
N ASN A 114 -8.89 10.66 3.95
CA ASN A 114 -9.91 9.70 3.60
C ASN A 114 -9.50 8.28 4.01
N LEU A 115 -10.53 7.46 4.28
CA LEU A 115 -10.37 6.04 4.53
C LEU A 115 -10.28 5.31 3.20
N TYR A 116 -9.37 4.35 3.06
CA TYR A 116 -9.23 3.58 1.83
C TYR A 116 -9.34 2.10 2.07
N ARG A 117 -10.11 1.44 1.23
CA ARG A 117 -10.16 -0.01 1.14
C ARG A 117 -9.51 -0.48 -0.15
N ILE A 118 -8.95 -1.68 -0.10
CA ILE A 118 -8.37 -2.32 -1.27
C ILE A 118 -8.91 -3.71 -1.52
N LYS A 119 -8.96 -4.08 -2.79
CA LYS A 119 -9.25 -5.41 -3.29
C LYS A 119 -8.20 -5.79 -4.32
N VAL A 120 -7.66 -6.99 -4.20
CA VAL A 120 -6.74 -7.58 -5.17
C VAL A 120 -7.56 -8.33 -6.23
N ALA A 121 -7.38 -7.98 -7.50
CA ALA A 121 -8.19 -8.46 -8.63
C ALA A 121 -7.38 -9.31 -9.61
#